data_AF-A0A353ZPL2-F1
#
_entry.id   AF-A0A353ZPL2-F1
#
_cell.length_a   1.000
_cell.length_b   1.000
_cell.length_c   1.000
_cell.angle_alpha   90.00
_cell.angle_beta   90.00
_cell.angle_gamma   90.00
#
_symmetry.space_group_name_H-M   'P 1'
#
loop_
_entity.id
_entity.type
_entity.pdbx_description
1 polymer ?
#
loop_
_entity_poly.entity_id
_entity_poly.type
_entity_poly.pdbx_seq_one_letter_code
_entity_poly.pdbx_strand_id
1 'polypeptide(L)' 'MVTQIFLNLPVKDLNRSVDFFTALGFSFNPDYTDENATCMIINDNAFVMLLVEGFFKTFTSKDVADTGG' A
#
# COMPACT_ATOMS: atom_id res chain seq x y z
N MET A 1 -24.36 5.66 -5.11
CA MET A 1 -22.98 5.90 -5.58
C MET A 1 -22.08 4.95 -4.84
N VAL A 2 -21.22 4.22 -5.55
CA VAL A 2 -20.25 3.32 -4.93
C VAL A 2 -18.98 4.14 -4.69
N THR A 3 -18.67 4.42 -3.44
CA THR A 3 -17.50 5.24 -3.08
C THR A 3 -16.29 4.32 -2.99
N GLN A 4 -15.54 4.20 -4.08
CA GLN A 4 -14.31 3.43 -4.10
C GLN A 4 -13.16 4.28 -3.54
N ILE A 5 -12.52 3.82 -2.46
CA ILE A 5 -11.41 4.51 -1.81
C ILE A 5 -10.12 3.80 -2.16
N PHE A 6 -9.16 4.56 -2.68
CA PHE A 6 -7.80 4.10 -2.94
C PHE A 6 -6.84 4.92 -2.08
N LEU A 7 -6.21 4.26 -1.10
CA LEU A 7 -5.23 4.89 -0.22
C LEU A 7 -3.83 4.48 -0.65
N ASN A 8 -2.97 5.44 -1.01
CA ASN A 8 -1.55 5.18 -1.27
C ASN A 8 -0.77 5.40 0.03
N LEU A 9 -0.18 4.34 0.56
CA LEU A 9 0.56 4.35 1.81
C LEU A 9 2.04 4.03 1.52
N PRO A 10 2.96 4.97 1.78
CA PRO A 10 4.38 4.72 1.65
C PRO A 10 4.86 3.79 2.78
N VAL A 11 5.57 2.72 2.43
CA VAL A 11 6.16 1.77 3.37
C VAL A 11 7.67 1.69 3.19
N LYS A 12 8.39 1.56 4.31
CA LYS A 12 9.84 1.33 4.30
C LYS A 12 10.19 -0.06 3.76
N ASP A 13 9.37 -1.05 4.09
CA ASP A 13 9.65 -2.45 3.76
C ASP A 13 8.36 -3.16 3.36
N LEU A 14 8.23 -3.46 2.07
CA LEU A 14 7.01 -4.00 1.49
C LEU A 14 6.73 -5.42 2.01
N ASN A 15 7.75 -6.27 2.09
CA ASN A 15 7.61 -7.63 2.59
C ASN A 15 7.09 -7.65 4.03
N ARG A 16 7.64 -6.77 4.87
CA ARG A 16 7.25 -6.68 6.28
C ARG A 16 5.82 -6.15 6.44
N SER A 17 5.40 -5.21 5.60
CA SER A 17 4.03 -4.73 5.59
C SER A 17 3.06 -5.79 5.08
N VAL A 18 3.38 -6.47 3.97
CA VAL A 18 2.58 -7.59 3.44
C VAL A 18 2.40 -8.64 4.52
N ASP A 19 3.49 -9.14 5.12
CA ASP A 19 3.44 -10.16 6.17
C ASP A 19 2.55 -9.73 7.35
N PHE A 20 2.69 -8.49 7.82
CA PHE A 20 1.87 -7.95 8.90
C PHE A 20 0.38 -7.94 8.56
N PHE A 21 0.00 -7.44 7.38
CA PHE A 21 -1.40 -7.34 6.97
C PHE A 21 -1.97 -8.71 6.56
N THR A 22 -1.17 -9.59 5.98
CA THR A 22 -1.54 -11.00 5.72
C THR A 22 -1.80 -11.72 7.04
N ALA A 23 -0.96 -11.50 8.07
CA ALA A 23 -1.16 -12.06 9.41
C ALA A 23 -2.44 -11.52 10.09
N LEU A 24 -2.84 -10.28 9.75
CA LEU A 24 -4.13 -9.72 10.17
C LEU A 24 -5.35 -10.29 9.41
N GLY A 25 -5.12 -11.07 8.34
CA GLY A 25 -6.16 -11.68 7.52
C GLY A 25 -6.59 -10.82 6.32
N PHE A 26 -5.84 -9.78 5.96
CA PHE A 26 -6.10 -9.03 4.73
C PHE A 26 -5.66 -9.80 3.50
N SER A 27 -6.40 -9.57 2.41
CA SER A 27 -6.11 -10.15 1.10
C SER A 27 -5.38 -9.14 0.24
N PHE A 28 -4.50 -9.63 -0.62
CA PHE A 28 -3.74 -8.83 -1.57
C PHE A 28 -4.14 -9.22 -2.98
N ASN A 29 -4.14 -8.23 -3.88
CA ASN A 29 -4.35 -8.48 -5.29
C ASN A 29 -3.01 -8.88 -5.93
N PRO A 30 -2.81 -10.15 -6.34
CA PRO A 30 -1.58 -10.59 -6.95
C PRO A 30 -1.30 -9.91 -8.30
N ASP A 31 -2.34 -9.46 -9.02
CA ASP A 31 -2.18 -8.72 -10.28
C ASP A 31 -1.55 -7.33 -10.08
N TYR A 32 -1.61 -6.80 -8.86
CA TYR A 32 -1.04 -5.52 -8.46
C TYR A 32 -0.02 -5.67 -7.33
N THR A 33 0.66 -6.81 -7.28
CA THR A 33 1.74 -7.08 -6.33
C THR A 33 3.05 -7.27 -7.08
N ASP A 34 3.98 -6.37 -6.83
CA ASP A 34 5.32 -6.33 -7.39
C ASP A 34 6.33 -6.01 -6.27
N GLU A 35 7.62 -5.98 -6.58
CA GLU A 35 8.68 -5.69 -5.59
C GLU A 35 8.59 -4.26 -5.04
N ASN A 36 7.95 -3.36 -5.80
CA ASN A 36 7.85 -1.94 -5.49
C ASN A 36 6.49 -1.52 -4.90
N ALA A 37 5.42 -2.27 -5.16
CA ALA A 37 4.08 -1.93 -4.68
C ALA A 37 3.19 -3.16 -4.55
N THR A 38 2.25 -3.13 -3.61
CA THR A 38 1.20 -4.15 -3.48
C THR A 38 -0.15 -3.50 -3.23
N CYS A 39 -1.21 -4.11 -3.76
CA CYS A 39 -2.57 -3.66 -3.53
C CYS A 39 -3.26 -4.56 -2.50
N MET A 40 -3.50 -4.02 -1.31
CA MET A 40 -4.30 -4.66 -0.28
C MET A 40 -5.79 -4.37 -0.50
N ILE A 41 -6.59 -5.42 -0.51
CA ILE A 41 -8.05 -5.36 -0.64
C ILE A 41 -8.64 -5.39 0.77
N ILE A 42 -9.28 -4.30 1.19
CA ILE A 42 -10.03 -4.24 2.46
C ILE A 42 -11.45 -4.78 2.25
N ASN A 43 -12.12 -4.33 1.18
CA ASN A 43 -13.44 -4.78 0.73
C ASN A 43 -13.65 -4.37 -0.74
N ASP A 44 -14.81 -4.69 -1.32
CA ASP A 44 -15.15 -4.37 -2.73
C ASP A 44 -15.02 -2.89 -3.11
N ASN A 45 -15.04 -1.99 -2.12
CA ASN A 45 -15.02 -0.55 -2.30
C ASN A 45 -13.79 0.14 -1.67
N ALA A 46 -12.87 -0.59 -1.06
CA ALA A 46 -11.74 0.01 -0.34
C ALA A 46 -10.47 -0.78 -0.58
N PHE A 47 -9.47 -0.07 -1.10
CA PHE A 47 -8.19 -0.61 -1.51
C PHE A 47 -7.07 0.26 -0.93
N VAL A 48 -6.02 -0.40 -0.44
CA VAL A 48 -4.83 0.27 0.07
C VAL A 48 -3.64 -0.18 -0.77
N MET A 49 -3.11 0.75 -1.55
CA MET A 49 -1.85 0.58 -2.26
C MET A 49 -0.72 0.84 -1.28
N LEU A 50 0.09 -0.16 -1.00
CA LEU A 50 1.33 -0.04 -0.24
C LEU A 50 2.47 0.12 -1.24
N LEU A 51 3.19 1.24 -1.20
CA LEU A 51 4.26 1.55 -2.13
C LEU A 51 5.56 1.70 -1.36
N VAL A 52 6.67 1.13 -1.84
CA VAL A 52 7.98 1.44 -1.25
C VAL A 52 8.28 2.93 -1.41
N GLU A 53 8.96 3.54 -0.43
CA GLU A 53 9.25 4.97 -0.44
C GLU A 53 9.92 5.45 -1.75
N GLY A 54 10.81 4.64 -2.31
CA GLY A 54 11.47 4.93 -3.59
C GLY A 54 10.50 5.02 -4.76
N PHE A 55 9.48 4.15 -4.79
CA PHE A 55 8.44 4.17 -5.82
C PHE A 55 7.41 5.27 -5.54
N PHE A 56 7.06 5.51 -4.29
CA PHE A 56 6.15 6.60 -3.91
C PHE A 56 6.72 7.99 -4.28
N LYS A 57 8.04 8.18 -4.19
CA LYS A 57 8.72 9.40 -4.67
C LYS A 57 8.58 9.65 -6.18
N THR A 58 8.22 8.63 -6.97
CA THR A 58 7.90 8.85 -8.39
C THR A 58 6.50 9.43 -8.61
N PHE A 59 5.57 9.19 -7.68
CA PHE A 59 4.20 9.72 -7.74
C PHE A 59 4.08 11.14 -7.18
N THR A 60 5.03 11.58 -6.36
CA THR A 60 5.03 12.93 -5.79
C THR A 60 6.44 13.47 -5.64
N SER A 61 6.63 14.73 -6.03
CA SER A 61 7.89 15.46 -5.75
C SER A 61 8.01 15.95 -4.30
N LYS A 62 6.99 15.72 -3.47
CA LYS A 62 7.05 16.03 -2.03
C LYS A 62 7.70 14.89 -1.28
N ASP A 63 8.46 15.24 -0.25
CA ASP A 63 9.11 14.23 0.58
C ASP A 63 8.07 13.38 1.31
N VAL A 64 8.38 12.10 1.47
CA VAL A 64 7.49 11.14 2.14
C VAL A 64 7.37 11.54 3.61
N ALA A 65 6.14 11.67 4.10
CA ALA A 65 5.94 12.01 5.50
C ALA A 65 6.44 10.86 6.40
N ASP A 66 7.56 11.08 7.10
CA ASP A 66 8.09 10.15 8.08
C ASP A 66 7.15 10.13 9.31
N THR A 67 6.67 8.94 9.66
CA THR A 67 5.74 8.70 10.79
C THR A 67 6.47 8.19 12.04
N GLY A 68 7.81 8.21 12.04
CA GLY A 68 8.64 7.87 13.19
C GLY A 68 8.74 9.03 14.17
N GLY A 69 7.70 9.20 14.99
CA GLY A 69 7.75 9.99 16.23
C GLY A 69 8.34 9.17 17.38
#